data_AF-A0A542ALV8-F1
#
_entry.id   AF-A0A542ALV8-F1
#
_cell.length_a   1.000
_cell.length_b   1.000
_cell.length_c   1.000
_cell.angle_alpha   90.00
_cell.angle_beta   90.00
_cell.angle_gamma   90.00
#
_symmetry.space_group_name_H-M   'P 1'
#
loop_
_entity.id
_entity.type
_entity.pdbx_description
1 polymer ?
#
loop_
_entity_poly.entity_id
_entity_poly.type
_entity_poly.pdbx_seq_one_letter_code
_entity_poly.pdbx_strand_id
1 'polypeptide(L)'
;MEKPDFITALKNIKYRKSLADRRGSINGINMATADLAIEALEKQIPKKPIANISDVPVRIDHVMFRPGIPFYTCLICGTPTAPTRQYCIECGQRFDWSKSDG
;
A
#
# COMPACT_ATOMS: atom_id res chain seq x y z
N MET A 1 -3.69 18.95 -20.60
CA MET A 1 -3.90 18.94 -19.13
C MET A 1 -3.20 17.73 -18.58
N GLU A 2 -2.20 17.90 -17.73
CA GLU A 2 -1.43 16.80 -17.16
C GLU A 2 -2.28 16.05 -16.11
N LYS A 3 -2.18 14.72 -16.07
CA LYS A 3 -2.93 13.92 -15.09
C LYS A 3 -2.27 14.09 -13.71
N PRO A 4 -3.03 14.34 -12.64
CA PRO A 4 -2.44 14.44 -11.30
C PRO A 4 -1.82 13.11 -10.88
N ASP A 5 -0.70 13.16 -10.18
CA ASP A 5 -0.12 12.00 -9.51
C ASP A 5 -1.04 11.50 -8.37
N PHE A 6 -0.75 10.31 -7.83
CA PHE A 6 -1.58 9.70 -6.79
C PHE A 6 -1.64 10.50 -5.49
N ILE A 7 -0.58 11.19 -5.10
CA ILE A 7 -0.54 12.03 -3.89
C ILE A 7 -1.44 13.25 -4.09
N THR A 8 -1.36 13.90 -5.25
CA THR A 8 -2.19 15.04 -5.62
C THR A 8 -3.67 14.62 -5.73
N ALA A 9 -3.96 13.49 -6.36
CA ALA A 9 -5.31 12.93 -6.44
C ALA A 9 -5.90 12.63 -5.05
N LEU A 10 -5.10 12.00 -4.18
CA LEU A 10 -5.48 11.67 -2.80
C LEU A 10 -5.81 12.93 -1.98
N LYS A 11 -4.95 13.96 -2.07
CA LYS A 11 -5.19 15.26 -1.41
C LYS A 11 -6.50 15.89 -1.87
N ASN A 12 -6.76 15.89 -3.17
CA ASN A 12 -7.96 16.47 -3.76
C ASN A 12 -9.23 15.76 -3.30
N ILE A 13 -9.23 14.42 -3.26
CA ILE A 13 -10.40 13.64 -2.82
C ILE A 13 -10.64 13.83 -1.32
N LYS A 14 -9.59 13.78 -0.48
CA LYS A 14 -9.71 14.02 0.96
C LYS A 14 -10.28 15.41 1.27
N TYR A 15 -9.79 16.43 0.56
CA TYR A 15 -10.30 17.80 0.70
C TYR A 15 -11.78 17.90 0.34
N ARG A 16 -12.20 17.37 -0.82
CA ARG A 16 -13.61 17.36 -1.24
C ARG A 16 -14.50 16.59 -0.27
N LYS A 17 -14.05 15.43 0.21
CA LYS A 17 -14.75 14.65 1.24
C LYS A 17 -14.98 15.48 2.51
N SER A 18 -13.93 16.17 3.01
CA SER A 18 -14.04 17.01 4.21
C SER A 18 -15.00 18.19 4.05
N LEU A 19 -15.12 18.76 2.85
CA LEU A 19 -16.07 19.83 2.57
C LEU A 19 -17.51 19.31 2.55
N ALA A 20 -17.73 18.12 1.99
CA ALA A 20 -19.04 17.48 1.95
C ALA A 20 -19.57 17.13 3.34
N ASP A 21 -18.68 16.65 4.22
CA ASP A 21 -18.97 16.34 5.63
C ASP A 21 -19.40 17.58 6.42
N ARG A 22 -18.67 18.71 6.26
CA ARG A 22 -18.93 19.96 7.00
C ARG A 22 -20.17 20.73 6.55
N ARG A 23 -20.57 20.60 5.27
CA ARG A 23 -21.62 21.45 4.68
C ARG A 23 -22.93 20.73 4.39
N GLY A 24 -23.06 19.45 4.77
CA GLY A 24 -24.26 18.67 4.46
C GLY A 24 -24.44 18.53 2.95
N SER A 25 -23.58 17.71 2.32
CA SER A 25 -23.65 17.35 0.90
C SER A 25 -23.47 18.52 -0.08
N ILE A 26 -22.21 18.82 -0.40
CA ILE A 26 -21.89 19.53 -1.65
C ILE A 26 -21.97 18.49 -2.78
N ASN A 27 -23.08 18.48 -3.52
CA ASN A 27 -23.26 17.82 -4.81
C ASN A 27 -22.60 16.42 -4.99
N GLY A 28 -23.33 15.36 -4.60
CA GLY A 28 -23.17 14.04 -5.24
C GLY A 28 -21.95 13.20 -4.85
N ILE A 29 -21.16 13.61 -3.86
CA ILE A 29 -20.13 12.71 -3.29
C ILE A 29 -20.80 11.71 -2.35
N ASN A 30 -20.79 10.43 -2.75
CA ASN A 30 -21.08 9.32 -1.85
C ASN A 30 -19.86 9.07 -0.95
N MET A 31 -20.03 9.21 0.37
CA MET A 31 -18.94 9.09 1.35
C MET A 31 -18.26 7.73 1.30
N ALA A 32 -19.01 6.64 1.13
CA ALA A 32 -18.46 5.29 1.02
C ALA A 32 -17.64 5.12 -0.27
N THR A 33 -18.08 5.71 -1.37
CA THR A 33 -17.31 5.72 -2.62
C THR A 33 -16.03 6.52 -2.49
N ALA A 34 -16.07 7.67 -1.78
CA ALA A 34 -14.88 8.46 -1.51
C ALA A 34 -13.89 7.70 -0.63
N ASP A 35 -14.36 6.97 0.38
CA ASP A 35 -13.52 6.12 1.24
C ASP A 35 -12.84 5.00 0.46
N LEU A 36 -13.58 4.28 -0.38
CA LEU A 36 -13.00 3.25 -1.23
C LEU A 36 -11.94 3.80 -2.18
N ALA A 37 -12.19 4.98 -2.76
CA ALA A 37 -11.23 5.65 -3.65
C ALA A 37 -9.97 6.10 -2.89
N ILE A 38 -10.12 6.62 -1.67
CA ILE A 38 -9.02 6.99 -0.79
C ILE A 38 -8.16 5.76 -0.49
N GLU A 39 -8.77 4.65 -0.05
CA GLU A 39 -8.05 3.42 0.28
C GLU A 39 -7.28 2.87 -0.93
N ALA A 40 -7.91 2.85 -2.11
CA ALA A 40 -7.27 2.40 -3.34
C ALA A 40 -6.07 3.27 -3.72
N LEU A 41 -6.19 4.59 -3.61
CA LEU A 41 -5.11 5.53 -3.91
C LEU A 41 -3.95 5.44 -2.90
N GLU A 42 -4.26 5.25 -1.62
CA GLU A 42 -3.25 5.05 -0.58
C GLU A 42 -2.41 3.81 -0.85
N LYS A 43 -3.04 2.72 -1.33
CA LYS A 43 -2.33 1.49 -1.74
C LYS A 43 -1.41 1.69 -2.95
N GLN A 44 -1.65 2.69 -3.80
CA GLN A 44 -0.77 3.01 -4.94
C GLN A 44 0.50 3.75 -4.56
N ILE A 45 0.53 4.39 -3.38
CA ILE A 45 1.74 5.04 -2.85
C ILE A 45 2.70 3.94 -2.39
N PRO A 46 3.88 3.76 -3.02
CA PRO A 46 4.81 2.68 -2.66
C PRO A 46 5.23 2.74 -1.20
N LYS A 47 5.28 1.58 -0.54
CA LYS A 47 5.78 1.44 0.84
C LYS A 47 6.80 0.31 0.90
N LYS A 48 7.88 0.51 1.66
CA LYS A 48 8.91 -0.52 1.87
C LYS A 48 8.32 -1.70 2.66
N PRO A 49 8.48 -2.94 2.19
CA PRO A 49 8.10 -4.12 2.97
C PRO A 49 9.02 -4.29 4.19
N ILE A 50 8.55 -5.03 5.18
CA ILE A 50 9.32 -5.30 6.40
C ILE A 50 10.26 -6.47 6.11
N ALA A 51 11.56 -6.28 6.36
CA ALA A 51 12.52 -7.37 6.35
C ALA A 51 12.50 -8.09 7.71
N ASN A 52 12.47 -9.41 7.67
CA ASN A 52 12.44 -10.29 8.83
C ASN A 52 13.56 -11.32 8.71
N ILE A 53 14.10 -11.74 9.85
CA ILE A 53 15.08 -12.83 9.94
C ILE A 53 14.48 -13.88 10.86
N SER A 54 14.65 -15.16 10.52
CA SER A 54 14.25 -16.28 11.36
C SER A 54 15.42 -17.21 11.60
N ASP A 55 15.47 -17.78 12.80
CA ASP A 55 16.46 -18.80 13.18
C ASP A 55 16.04 -20.21 12.73
N VAL A 56 14.84 -20.35 12.17
CA VAL A 56 14.32 -21.61 11.60
C VAL A 56 13.98 -21.41 10.11
N PRO A 57 13.94 -22.48 9.30
CA PRO A 57 13.53 -22.36 7.91
C PRO A 57 12.11 -21.82 7.78
N VAL A 58 11.91 -20.82 6.93
CA VAL A 58 10.58 -20.24 6.64
C VAL A 58 10.21 -20.56 5.19
N ARG A 59 9.02 -21.11 4.98
CA ARG A 59 8.49 -21.36 3.63
C ARG A 59 7.49 -20.29 3.26
N ILE A 60 7.73 -19.61 2.14
CA ILE A 60 6.80 -18.64 1.54
C ILE A 60 6.50 -19.14 0.14
N ASP A 61 5.25 -19.46 -0.14
CA ASP A 61 4.82 -20.13 -1.37
C ASP A 61 5.68 -21.39 -1.67
N HIS A 62 6.37 -21.37 -2.80
CA HIS A 62 7.26 -22.43 -3.28
C HIS A 62 8.73 -22.17 -2.94
N VAL A 63 9.05 -21.13 -2.16
CA VAL A 63 10.41 -20.74 -1.79
C VAL A 63 10.68 -21.06 -0.32
N MET A 64 11.82 -21.68 -0.06
CA MET A 64 12.31 -21.95 1.30
C MET A 64 13.46 -20.98 1.64
N PHE A 65 13.25 -20.17 2.67
CA PHE A 65 14.25 -19.29 3.25
C PHE A 65 14.96 -20.04 4.37
N ARG A 66 16.29 -20.14 4.27
CA ARG A 66 17.11 -20.79 5.30
C ARG A 66 17.22 -19.89 6.54
N PRO A 67 17.52 -20.46 7.72
CA PRO A 67 17.85 -19.67 8.90
C PRO A 67 18.88 -18.57 8.61
N GLY A 68 18.67 -17.38 9.16
CA GLY A 68 19.54 -16.22 8.97
C GLY A 68 19.39 -15.50 7.62
N ILE A 69 18.64 -16.04 6.66
CA ILE A 69 18.36 -15.35 5.38
C ILE A 69 17.13 -14.45 5.54
N PRO A 70 17.20 -13.16 5.16
CA PRO A 70 16.06 -12.27 5.28
C PRO A 70 14.93 -12.67 4.33
N PHE A 71 13.70 -12.60 4.84
CA PHE A 71 12.47 -12.69 4.06
C PHE A 71 11.60 -11.45 4.32
N TYR A 72 10.65 -11.17 3.43
CA TYR A 72 9.89 -9.92 3.47
C TYR A 72 8.41 -10.16 3.77
N THR A 73 7.79 -9.23 4.49
CA THR A 73 6.33 -9.20 4.72
C THR A 73 5.75 -7.84 4.33
N CYS A 74 4.48 -7.84 3.93
CA CYS A 74 3.75 -6.61 3.65
C CYS A 74 3.60 -5.77 4.93
N LEU A 75 4.01 -4.50 4.89
CA LEU A 75 3.86 -3.56 6.00
C LEU A 75 2.39 -3.34 6.44
N ILE A 76 1.43 -3.59 5.55
CA ILE A 76 0.01 -3.30 5.80
C ILE A 76 -0.74 -4.49 6.38
N CYS A 77 -0.50 -5.71 5.88
CA CYS A 77 -1.29 -6.89 6.25
C CYS A 77 -0.45 -8.08 6.73
N GLY A 78 0.88 -7.95 6.77
CA GLY A 78 1.78 -9.02 7.23
C GLY A 78 1.98 -10.17 6.24
N THR A 79 1.28 -10.20 5.11
CA THR A 79 1.44 -11.25 4.11
C THR A 79 2.89 -11.37 3.66
N PRO A 80 3.48 -12.57 3.71
CA PRO A 80 4.80 -12.82 3.15
C PRO A 80 4.90 -12.46 1.67
N THR A 81 6.04 -11.87 1.27
CA THR A 81 6.26 -11.40 -0.11
C THR A 81 7.70 -11.63 -0.55
N ALA A 82 7.91 -11.56 -1.85
CA ALA A 82 9.22 -11.70 -2.49
C ALA A 82 9.61 -10.41 -3.24
N PRO A 83 10.91 -10.09 -3.35
CA PRO A 83 11.40 -8.90 -4.06
C PRO A 83 10.97 -8.78 -5.54
N THR A 84 10.53 -9.87 -6.15
CA THR A 84 10.03 -9.88 -7.54
C THR A 84 8.60 -9.35 -7.68
N ARG A 85 7.85 -9.19 -6.58
CA ARG A 85 6.45 -8.75 -6.61
C ARG A 85 6.35 -7.23 -6.48
N GLN A 86 5.61 -6.57 -7.35
CA GLN A 86 5.39 -5.12 -7.27
C GLN A 86 4.26 -4.72 -6.31
N TYR A 87 3.34 -5.64 -6.01
CA TYR A 87 2.17 -5.42 -5.17
C TYR A 87 1.96 -6.60 -4.21
N CYS A 88 1.34 -6.34 -3.06
CA CYS A 88 0.88 -7.37 -2.15
C CYS A 88 -0.29 -8.14 -2.79
N ILE A 89 -0.21 -9.47 -2.79
CA ILE A 89 -1.27 -10.33 -3.35
C ILE A 89 -2.57 -10.29 -2.55
N GLU A 90 -2.50 -10.01 -1.25
CA GLU A 90 -3.68 -9.98 -0.39
C GLU A 90 -4.33 -8.60 -0.36
N CYS A 91 -3.57 -7.56 0.01
CA CYS A 91 -4.15 -6.23 0.23
C CYS A 91 -3.96 -5.25 -0.93
N GLY A 92 -3.18 -5.59 -1.96
CA GLY A 92 -2.93 -4.72 -3.12
C GLY A 92 -1.98 -3.54 -2.88
N GLN A 93 -1.34 -3.44 -1.71
CA GLN A 93 -0.33 -2.39 -1.43
C GLN A 93 0.84 -2.50 -2.41
N ARG A 94 1.20 -1.39 -3.06
CA ARG A 94 2.40 -1.29 -3.90
C ARG A 94 3.67 -1.29 -3.06
N PHE A 95 4.65 -2.08 -3.46
CA PHE A 95 5.94 -2.17 -2.77
C PHE A 95 6.95 -1.18 -3.33
N ASP A 96 7.72 -0.59 -2.42
CA ASP A 96 8.96 0.12 -2.73
C ASP A 96 10.15 -0.82 -2.46
N TRP A 97 10.85 -1.18 -3.53
CA TRP A 97 12.07 -2.00 -3.49
C TRP A 97 13.34 -1.18 -3.76
N SER A 98 13.24 0.15 -3.80
CA SER A 98 14.43 1.00 -3.90
C SER A 98 15.38 0.66 -2.75
N LYS A 99 16.67 0.54 -3.07
CA LYS A 99 17.70 0.38 -2.04
C LYS A 99 17.60 1.59 -1.11
N SER A 100 17.66 1.36 0.19
CA SER A 100 17.93 2.45 1.12
C SER A 100 19.32 2.97 0.77
N ASP A 101 19.43 4.24 0.38
CA ASP A 101 20.73 4.89 0.30
C ASP A 101 21.40 4.70 1.67
N GLY A 102 22.58 4.08 1.66
CA GLY A 102 23.37 3.79 2.86
C GLY A 102 24.06 5.03 3.39
#